data_AF-A0A7C5LNK4-F1
#
_entry.id   AF-A0A7C5LNK4-F1
#
_cell.length_a   1.000
_cell.length_b   1.000
_cell.length_c   1.000
_cell.angle_alpha   90.00
_cell.angle_beta   90.00
_cell.angle_gamma   90.00
#
_symmetry.space_group_name_H-M   'P 1'
#
loop_
_entity.id
_entity.type
_entity.pdbx_description
1 polymer ?
#
loop_
_entity_poly.entity_id
_entity_poly.type
_entity_poly.pdbx_seq_one_letter_code
_entity_poly.pdbx_strand_id
1 'polypeptide(L)'
;MKRFLLAVLLTLATASIRAELTIEVAPPTGAKPDKPAINVPPPTRGGGSAATTAAAPTTEKGEDVLKFKNADVLHGTLVSAHPEEGVRWSRPDASGTITFTLANVNEIQFGNVAIPRGGAPRALAQLTNGDSLSGEIVALTKETLKLQTWYGGELTIRRPMLAALQPGLGVTSVLYSGPTGLEGWQQRGGRAGWTFKKGALVAAGGIGGVTIGRDVKLPEVASIECDVAWMGHVNFYMLFYAENFENYYNSDCYALQISSGTVYLQRCQRNSGMNNIDQYVNVETLQRKNKARIALKINKPQKTIALFIDGVLIKQWTDRADFTGKGTGIGFVAQGQPLRISNIVVTEWDGKLDLSTGGARANEEDFVRLTNGDKLSGHLDTIANGQLHFATSYAKLEIPLERVAEIALASKTAEKPRRQINDLRAFFADGGHVTLALETLTPDTLSGSSESFGKARFQRAAFQRLQFNIYDESKEADEDDDWGDTPPTGGRRIIRGAVGGGAGIIINGAAIQMIQ
;
A
#
# COMPACT_ATOMS: atom_id res chain seq x y z
N MET A 1 27.31 -10.92 -71.91
CA MET A 1 27.78 -10.39 -70.61
C MET A 1 27.04 -11.15 -69.51
N LYS A 2 27.54 -12.33 -69.13
CA LYS A 2 28.24 -12.65 -67.86
C LYS A 2 27.37 -12.52 -66.59
N ARG A 3 26.96 -13.71 -66.11
CA ARG A 3 26.78 -14.17 -64.71
C ARG A 3 25.40 -14.02 -64.06
N PHE A 4 24.54 -14.99 -64.33
CA PHE A 4 23.55 -15.53 -63.38
C PHE A 4 24.28 -16.47 -62.40
N LEU A 5 24.06 -16.30 -61.10
CA LEU A 5 24.56 -17.21 -60.06
C LEU A 5 23.40 -18.02 -59.46
N LEU A 6 23.69 -19.31 -59.35
CA LEU A 6 22.94 -20.45 -58.88
C LEU A 6 22.43 -20.27 -57.42
N ALA A 7 21.15 -20.51 -57.16
CA ALA A 7 20.62 -20.68 -55.81
C ALA A 7 20.49 -22.18 -55.50
N VAL A 8 21.33 -22.67 -54.59
CA VAL A 8 21.30 -24.03 -54.04
C VAL A 8 20.50 -24.01 -52.74
N LEU A 9 19.40 -24.78 -52.71
CA LEU A 9 18.67 -25.13 -51.49
C LEU A 9 19.55 -26.06 -50.65
N LEU A 10 19.88 -25.66 -49.42
CA LEU A 10 20.47 -26.55 -48.42
C LEU A 10 19.54 -26.62 -47.20
N THR A 11 18.83 -27.73 -47.09
CA THR A 11 18.07 -28.15 -45.89
C THR A 11 19.05 -28.57 -44.80
N LEU A 12 19.09 -27.82 -43.69
CA LEU A 12 19.80 -28.20 -42.46
C LEU A 12 18.83 -28.88 -41.51
N ALA A 13 18.95 -30.20 -41.39
CA ALA A 13 18.37 -30.99 -40.30
C ALA A 13 19.32 -30.91 -39.09
N THR A 14 18.92 -30.21 -38.04
CA THR A 14 19.65 -30.19 -36.77
C THR A 14 19.21 -31.36 -35.89
N ALA A 15 20.06 -32.38 -35.77
CA ALA A 15 19.92 -33.42 -34.76
C ALA A 15 20.23 -32.81 -33.38
N SER A 16 19.25 -32.82 -32.47
CA SER A 16 19.46 -32.49 -31.06
C SER A 16 19.73 -33.78 -30.28
N ILE A 17 20.96 -33.93 -29.80
CA ILE A 17 21.34 -34.97 -28.84
C ILE A 17 20.76 -34.58 -27.48
N ARG A 18 19.80 -35.34 -26.98
CA ARG A 18 19.36 -35.30 -25.57
C ARG A 18 20.15 -36.33 -24.79
N ALA A 19 20.94 -35.90 -23.82
CA ALA A 19 21.48 -36.77 -22.79
C ALA A 19 20.44 -36.88 -21.68
N GLU A 20 19.73 -38.01 -21.62
CA GLU A 20 18.93 -38.43 -20.47
C GLU A 20 19.80 -39.28 -19.55
N LEU A 21 19.87 -38.90 -18.26
CA LEU A 21 20.53 -39.69 -17.23
C LEU A 21 19.47 -40.58 -16.56
N THR A 22 19.39 -41.84 -16.99
CA THR A 22 18.53 -42.86 -16.40
C THR A 22 19.29 -43.55 -15.26
N ILE A 23 18.81 -43.43 -14.03
CA ILE A 23 19.27 -44.27 -12.91
C ILE A 23 18.19 -45.33 -12.68
N GLU A 24 18.45 -46.54 -13.16
CA GLU A 24 17.72 -47.75 -12.77
C GLU A 24 18.14 -48.16 -11.36
N VAL A 25 17.16 -48.35 -10.46
CA VAL A 25 17.37 -49.03 -9.18
C VAL A 25 16.54 -50.31 -9.19
N ALA A 26 17.22 -51.45 -9.20
CA ALA A 26 16.63 -52.79 -9.14
C ALA A 26 16.06 -53.10 -7.73
N PRO A 27 15.02 -53.94 -7.61
CA PRO A 27 14.36 -54.21 -6.33
C PRO A 27 15.09 -55.31 -5.54
N PRO A 28 15.12 -55.27 -4.19
CA PRO A 28 15.61 -56.37 -3.38
C PRO A 28 14.55 -57.47 -3.17
N THR A 29 15.00 -58.71 -3.36
CA THR A 29 14.35 -59.98 -3.06
C THR A 29 14.28 -60.28 -1.54
N GLY A 30 13.28 -61.06 -1.11
CA GLY A 30 12.90 -61.31 0.30
C GLY A 30 13.85 -62.19 1.14
N ALA A 31 13.74 -62.19 2.48
CA ALA A 31 12.90 -63.14 3.24
C ALA A 31 12.52 -62.68 4.69
N LYS A 32 11.36 -63.21 5.16
CA LYS A 32 10.55 -63.03 6.42
C LYS A 32 11.09 -63.81 7.67
N PRO A 33 10.43 -63.91 8.88
CA PRO A 33 9.10 -63.45 9.38
C PRO A 33 9.15 -62.72 10.77
N ASP A 34 8.10 -62.03 11.26
CA ASP A 34 7.04 -62.57 12.15
C ASP A 34 5.85 -61.59 12.34
N LYS A 35 4.64 -62.16 12.50
CA LYS A 35 3.32 -61.51 12.73
C LYS A 35 3.09 -61.17 14.23
N PRO A 36 2.00 -60.47 14.67
CA PRO A 36 0.70 -60.26 14.01
C PRO A 36 0.14 -58.82 13.99
N ALA A 37 -0.84 -58.63 13.10
CA ALA A 37 -1.60 -57.40 12.92
C ALA A 37 -2.61 -57.14 14.06
N ILE A 38 -2.67 -55.90 14.54
CA ILE A 38 -3.74 -55.41 15.42
C ILE A 38 -4.95 -55.05 14.56
N ASN A 39 -6.09 -55.64 14.94
CA ASN A 39 -7.40 -55.52 14.32
C ASN A 39 -8.10 -54.27 14.86
N VAL A 40 -8.48 -53.32 14.00
CA VAL A 40 -9.27 -52.13 14.39
C VAL A 40 -10.72 -52.34 13.90
N PRO A 41 -11.72 -52.44 14.80
CA PRO A 41 -13.10 -52.64 14.42
C PRO A 41 -13.77 -51.33 13.94
N PRO A 42 -14.81 -51.39 13.09
CA PRO A 42 -15.53 -50.21 12.62
C PRO A 42 -16.44 -49.61 13.71
N PRO A 43 -16.69 -48.28 13.69
CA PRO A 43 -17.33 -47.59 14.80
C PRO A 43 -18.81 -47.93 14.91
N THR A 44 -19.23 -48.29 16.12
CA THR A 44 -20.62 -48.58 16.49
C THR A 44 -21.35 -47.26 16.79
N ARG A 45 -22.55 -47.13 16.23
CA ARG A 45 -23.47 -45.99 16.40
C ARG A 45 -24.26 -46.17 17.70
N GLY A 46 -24.14 -45.23 18.65
CA GLY A 46 -24.96 -45.20 19.87
C GLY A 46 -24.72 -43.90 20.65
N GLY A 47 -25.76 -43.05 20.76
CA GLY A 47 -25.67 -41.70 21.29
C GLY A 47 -25.77 -41.57 22.82
N GLY A 48 -25.40 -40.38 23.29
CA GLY A 48 -25.59 -39.92 24.68
C GLY A 48 -24.90 -38.57 24.89
N SER A 49 -25.71 -37.54 25.17
CA SER A 49 -25.35 -36.12 25.23
C SER A 49 -24.26 -35.76 26.25
N ALA A 50 -23.22 -35.05 25.79
CA ALA A 50 -22.54 -34.00 26.54
C ALA A 50 -22.05 -32.96 25.53
N ALA A 51 -22.73 -31.82 25.48
CA ALA A 51 -22.38 -30.71 24.61
C ALA A 51 -21.05 -30.09 25.06
N THR A 52 -19.94 -30.56 24.50
CA THR A 52 -18.69 -29.81 24.48
C THR A 52 -18.88 -28.66 23.50
N THR A 53 -19.07 -27.46 24.03
CA THR A 53 -19.01 -26.20 23.31
C THR A 53 -17.75 -26.23 22.44
N ALA A 54 -17.93 -26.31 21.13
CA ALA A 54 -16.85 -26.18 20.17
C ALA A 54 -16.20 -24.81 20.40
N ALA A 55 -14.98 -24.83 20.93
CA ALA A 55 -14.15 -23.66 21.03
C ALA A 55 -14.09 -23.01 19.65
N ALA A 56 -14.44 -21.72 19.60
CA ALA A 56 -14.23 -20.89 18.43
C ALA A 56 -12.76 -21.03 17.98
N PRO A 57 -12.47 -20.95 16.66
CA PRO A 57 -11.10 -21.03 16.18
C PRO A 57 -10.27 -19.95 16.87
N THR A 58 -9.31 -20.38 17.68
CA THR A 58 -8.33 -19.49 18.31
C THR A 58 -7.56 -18.82 17.18
N THR A 59 -7.87 -17.54 16.95
CA THR A 59 -7.08 -16.72 16.04
C THR A 59 -5.70 -16.63 16.69
N GLU A 60 -4.65 -17.15 16.04
CA GLU A 60 -3.29 -17.02 16.56
C GLU A 60 -3.02 -15.54 16.84
N LYS A 61 -2.85 -15.22 18.12
CA LYS A 61 -2.66 -13.86 18.59
C LYS A 61 -1.24 -13.47 18.20
N GLY A 62 -1.08 -12.75 17.09
CA GLY A 62 0.20 -12.20 16.70
C GLY A 62 0.78 -11.32 17.82
N GLU A 63 2.08 -11.44 18.07
CA GLU A 63 2.79 -10.56 18.99
C GLU A 63 2.85 -9.13 18.45
N ASP A 64 2.83 -8.14 19.34
CA ASP A 64 3.05 -6.75 18.96
C ASP A 64 4.55 -6.52 18.71
N VAL A 65 4.87 -5.53 17.88
CA VAL A 65 6.24 -5.18 17.50
C VAL A 65 6.48 -3.70 17.73
N LEU A 66 7.45 -3.39 18.59
CA LEU A 66 7.95 -2.05 18.84
C LEU A 66 9.20 -1.79 17.98
N LYS A 67 9.21 -0.68 17.23
CA LYS A 67 10.34 -0.26 16.40
C LYS A 67 10.87 1.07 16.89
N PHE A 68 12.17 1.16 17.08
CA PHE A 68 12.87 2.36 17.53
C PHE A 68 13.39 3.18 16.34
N LYS A 69 13.75 4.45 16.59
CA LYS A 69 14.34 5.33 15.57
C LYS A 69 15.65 4.79 15.00
N ASN A 70 16.48 4.19 15.85
CA ASN A 70 17.72 3.51 15.47
C ASN A 70 17.53 2.20 14.69
N ALA A 71 16.29 1.89 14.26
CA ALA A 71 15.90 0.68 13.53
C ALA A 71 15.88 -0.63 14.35
N ASP A 72 16.15 -0.59 15.66
CA ASP A 72 15.98 -1.76 16.51
C ASP A 72 14.50 -2.18 16.57
N VAL A 73 14.29 -3.49 16.71
CA VAL A 73 12.96 -4.11 16.72
C VAL A 73 12.83 -4.98 17.95
N LEU A 74 11.73 -4.79 18.69
CA LEU A 74 11.43 -5.54 19.90
C LEU A 74 10.01 -6.12 19.83
N HIS A 75 9.93 -7.45 19.74
CA HIS A 75 8.67 -8.19 19.85
C HIS A 75 8.17 -8.21 21.31
N GLY A 76 6.86 -8.31 21.52
CA GLY A 76 6.25 -8.45 22.84
C GLY A 76 4.80 -8.01 22.86
N THR A 77 4.40 -7.35 23.95
CA THR A 77 3.04 -6.84 24.10
C THR A 77 3.06 -5.43 24.69
N LEU A 78 2.26 -4.55 24.11
CA LEU A 78 2.06 -3.22 24.65
C LEU A 78 1.30 -3.30 25.99
N VAL A 79 1.84 -2.66 27.02
CA VAL A 79 1.15 -2.48 28.31
C VAL A 79 0.45 -1.11 28.34
N SER A 80 1.18 -0.05 28.02
CA SER A 80 0.62 1.30 27.90
C SER A 80 1.59 2.24 27.18
N ALA A 81 1.10 3.39 26.70
CA ALA A 81 1.95 4.52 26.37
C ALA A 81 1.33 5.84 26.84
N HIS A 82 2.16 6.73 27.39
CA HIS A 82 1.77 8.08 27.82
C HIS A 82 2.87 9.06 27.41
N PRO A 83 2.55 10.32 27.02
CA PRO A 83 3.56 11.30 26.62
C PRO A 83 4.64 11.54 27.68
N GLU A 84 4.26 11.53 28.96
CA GLU A 84 5.19 11.80 30.07
C GLU A 84 5.84 10.52 30.64
N GLU A 85 5.16 9.38 30.58
CA GLU A 85 5.65 8.13 31.19
C GLU A 85 6.35 7.21 30.17
N GLY A 86 6.25 7.51 28.88
CA GLY A 86 6.81 6.69 27.81
C GLY A 86 5.96 5.48 27.44
N VAL A 87 6.56 4.53 26.72
CA VAL A 87 5.96 3.26 26.29
C VAL A 87 6.36 2.15 27.25
N ARG A 88 5.39 1.55 27.92
CA ARG A 88 5.55 0.37 28.76
C ARG A 88 5.31 -0.90 27.94
N TRP A 89 6.29 -1.81 27.97
CA TRP A 89 6.34 -3.00 27.14
C TRP A 89 6.59 -4.25 27.98
N SER A 90 5.89 -5.34 27.66
CA SER A 90 6.04 -6.63 28.34
C SER A 90 6.61 -7.67 27.39
N ARG A 91 7.53 -8.51 27.90
CA ARG A 91 8.03 -9.68 27.20
C ARG A 91 8.16 -10.90 28.13
N PRO A 92 7.99 -12.13 27.63
CA PRO A 92 8.14 -13.34 28.43
C PRO A 92 9.55 -13.57 28.99
N ASP A 93 10.58 -13.06 28.31
CA ASP A 93 11.99 -13.21 28.68
C ASP A 93 12.51 -12.08 29.61
N ALA A 94 11.69 -11.06 29.89
CA ALA A 94 12.01 -9.99 30.81
C ALA A 94 11.43 -10.26 32.20
N SER A 95 12.17 -9.92 33.26
CA SER A 95 11.72 -10.07 34.65
C SER A 95 10.63 -9.07 35.05
N GLY A 96 10.31 -8.09 34.22
CA GLY A 96 9.29 -7.08 34.45
C GLY A 96 9.01 -6.23 33.20
N THR A 97 8.12 -5.26 33.36
CA THR A 97 7.77 -4.30 32.29
C THR A 97 8.93 -3.34 32.02
N ILE A 98 9.31 -3.21 30.75
CA ILE A 98 10.35 -2.28 30.30
C ILE A 98 9.68 -0.97 29.90
N THR A 99 10.26 0.16 30.30
CA THR A 99 9.74 1.49 29.93
C THR A 99 10.72 2.18 28.98
N PHE A 100 10.22 2.60 27.82
CA PHE A 100 10.98 3.31 26.79
C PHE A 100 10.49 4.75 26.66
N THR A 101 11.39 5.69 26.42
CA THR A 101 11.00 7.07 26.11
C THR A 101 10.31 7.14 24.75
N LEU A 102 9.19 7.87 24.68
CA LEU A 102 8.41 8.03 23.44
C LEU A 102 9.22 8.72 22.33
N ALA A 103 10.22 9.54 22.70
CA ALA A 103 11.10 10.24 21.77
C ALA A 103 11.97 9.29 20.93
N ASN A 104 12.24 8.07 21.42
CA ASN A 104 13.06 7.08 20.71
C ASN A 104 12.23 6.02 19.97
N VAL A 105 10.92 6.01 20.18
CA VAL A 105 10.00 5.06 19.54
C VAL A 105 9.58 5.62 18.19
N ASN A 106 9.75 4.84 17.12
CA ASN A 106 9.31 5.23 15.79
C ASN A 106 7.91 4.67 15.49
N GLU A 107 7.67 3.41 15.84
CA GLU A 107 6.44 2.72 15.44
C GLU A 107 6.06 1.62 16.42
N ILE A 108 4.75 1.42 16.62
CA ILE A 108 4.18 0.21 17.20
C ILE A 108 3.31 -0.45 16.12
N GLN A 109 3.56 -1.72 15.84
CA GLN A 109 2.77 -2.55 14.96
C GLN A 109 2.04 -3.60 15.79
N PHE A 110 0.72 -3.67 15.66
CA PHE A 110 -0.10 -4.56 16.47
C PHE A 110 -0.33 -5.89 15.76
N GLY A 111 -0.13 -6.99 16.49
CA GLY A 111 -0.35 -8.33 15.96
C GLY A 111 -1.83 -8.73 15.91
N ASN A 112 -2.69 -8.04 16.67
CA ASN A 112 -4.13 -8.27 16.68
C ASN A 112 -4.91 -7.01 16.32
N VAL A 113 -5.70 -7.10 15.24
CA VAL A 113 -6.55 -6.02 14.74
C VAL A 113 -7.97 -6.51 14.52
N ALA A 114 -8.93 -5.70 14.94
CA ALA A 114 -10.33 -5.91 14.62
C ALA A 114 -10.62 -5.22 13.28
N ILE A 115 -10.90 -6.01 12.26
CA ILE A 115 -11.51 -5.51 11.03
C ILE A 115 -13.00 -5.81 11.14
N PRO A 116 -13.89 -4.81 11.13
CA PRO A 116 -15.32 -5.06 11.04
C PRO A 116 -15.60 -5.79 9.72
N ARG A 117 -15.89 -7.08 9.80
CA ARG A 117 -16.27 -7.88 8.63
C ARG A 117 -17.76 -7.71 8.38
N GLY A 118 -18.10 -7.13 7.23
CA GLY A 118 -19.49 -6.97 6.80
C GLY A 118 -20.21 -5.82 7.52
N GLY A 119 -20.87 -4.97 6.74
CA GLY A 119 -21.67 -3.85 7.21
C GLY A 119 -22.23 -3.04 6.05
N ALA A 120 -23.28 -2.25 6.30
CA ALA A 120 -23.79 -1.28 5.34
C ALA A 120 -22.67 -0.30 4.92
N PRO A 121 -22.73 0.26 3.71
CA PRO A 121 -21.75 1.21 3.26
C PRO A 121 -21.64 2.39 4.24
N ARG A 122 -20.47 2.56 4.86
CA ARG A 122 -20.13 3.69 5.71
C ARG A 122 -19.68 4.87 4.85
N ALA A 123 -19.92 6.07 5.31
CA ALA A 123 -19.34 7.25 4.71
C ALA A 123 -17.82 7.30 4.97
N LEU A 124 -17.08 7.91 4.04
CA LEU A 124 -15.69 8.29 4.22
C LEU A 124 -15.58 9.81 4.31
N ALA A 125 -15.09 10.31 5.45
CA ALA A 125 -14.75 11.71 5.66
C ALA A 125 -13.24 11.90 5.48
N GLN A 126 -12.85 12.76 4.55
CA GLN A 126 -11.45 13.15 4.32
C GLN A 126 -11.20 14.53 4.92
N LEU A 127 -10.15 14.66 5.71
CA LEU A 127 -9.79 15.89 6.39
C LEU A 127 -8.73 16.67 5.61
N THR A 128 -8.59 17.96 5.90
CA THR A 128 -7.67 18.87 5.20
C THR A 128 -6.18 18.55 5.41
N ASN A 129 -5.84 17.74 6.41
CA ASN A 129 -4.49 17.21 6.64
C ASN A 129 -4.22 15.85 5.96
N GLY A 130 -5.21 15.29 5.24
CA GLY A 130 -5.11 13.98 4.60
C GLY A 130 -5.59 12.81 5.47
N ASP A 131 -6.00 13.07 6.71
CA ASP A 131 -6.62 12.04 7.55
C ASP A 131 -7.96 11.59 6.96
N SER A 132 -8.32 10.35 7.25
CA SER A 132 -9.52 9.69 6.75
C SER A 132 -10.23 8.94 7.86
N LEU A 133 -11.53 9.19 8.01
CA LEU A 133 -12.39 8.59 9.02
C LEU A 133 -13.61 7.95 8.35
N SER A 134 -13.85 6.67 8.62
CA SER A 134 -15.04 5.96 8.15
C SER A 134 -16.10 5.83 9.26
N GLY A 135 -17.37 6.08 8.92
CA GLY A 135 -18.50 5.99 9.85
C GLY A 135 -19.84 6.33 9.19
N GLU A 136 -20.91 6.36 9.97
CA GLU A 136 -22.24 6.78 9.52
C GLU A 136 -22.41 8.29 9.73
N ILE A 137 -22.89 9.01 8.71
CA ILE A 137 -23.16 10.45 8.82
C ILE A 137 -24.44 10.62 9.62
N VAL A 138 -24.31 11.18 10.82
CA VAL A 138 -25.46 11.52 11.68
C VAL A 138 -26.07 12.85 11.23
N ALA A 139 -25.21 13.87 11.08
CA ALA A 139 -25.62 15.19 10.62
C ALA A 139 -24.41 16.01 10.16
N LEU A 140 -24.64 16.98 9.27
CA LEU A 140 -23.68 18.03 8.93
C LEU A 140 -24.36 19.38 9.08
N THR A 141 -23.73 20.29 9.82
CA THR A 141 -24.19 21.66 10.05
C THR A 141 -23.25 22.67 9.38
N LYS A 142 -23.46 23.97 9.60
CA LYS A 142 -22.53 25.01 9.17
C LYS A 142 -21.18 24.97 9.89
N GLU A 143 -21.10 24.29 11.03
CA GLU A 143 -19.92 24.30 11.90
C GLU A 143 -19.26 22.93 12.02
N THR A 144 -20.04 21.83 11.97
CA THR A 144 -19.54 20.50 12.30
C THR A 144 -20.18 19.39 11.47
N LEU A 145 -19.41 18.33 11.20
CA LEU A 145 -19.89 17.01 10.81
C LEU A 145 -19.92 16.09 12.03
N LYS A 146 -21.06 15.46 12.29
CA LYS A 146 -21.20 14.39 13.28
C LYS A 146 -21.15 13.04 12.59
N LEU A 147 -20.17 12.23 12.96
CA LEU A 147 -19.89 10.93 12.35
C LEU A 147 -19.93 9.84 13.43
N GLN A 148 -20.86 8.90 13.31
CA GLN A 148 -20.93 7.74 14.20
C GLN A 148 -19.95 6.66 13.72
N THR A 149 -18.97 6.34 14.55
CA THR A 149 -17.93 5.36 14.25
C THR A 149 -18.04 4.16 15.17
N TRP A 150 -17.72 2.96 14.64
CA TRP A 150 -17.73 1.75 15.45
C TRP A 150 -16.56 1.71 16.45
N TYR A 151 -15.44 2.37 16.08
CA TYR A 151 -14.22 2.38 16.87
C TYR A 151 -14.16 3.54 17.88
N GLY A 152 -14.89 4.63 17.69
CA GLY A 152 -14.74 5.85 18.51
C GLY A 152 -16.05 6.49 18.97
N GLY A 153 -17.19 5.86 18.69
CA GLY A 153 -18.50 6.45 18.96
C GLY A 153 -18.78 7.65 18.04
N GLU A 154 -19.58 8.60 18.52
CA GLU A 154 -19.88 9.84 17.79
C GLU A 154 -18.65 10.78 17.83
N LEU A 155 -18.06 11.03 16.66
CA LEU A 155 -17.02 12.03 16.47
C LEU A 155 -17.63 13.32 15.92
N THR A 156 -17.26 14.45 16.52
CA THR A 156 -17.66 15.78 16.04
C THR A 156 -16.48 16.45 15.35
N ILE A 157 -16.51 16.49 14.03
CA ILE A 157 -15.45 17.06 13.19
C ILE A 157 -15.81 18.50 12.84
N ARG A 158 -14.87 19.43 12.98
CA ARG A 158 -15.03 20.83 12.56
C ARG A 158 -15.14 20.90 11.04
N ARG A 159 -16.20 21.53 10.53
CA ARG A 159 -16.46 21.65 9.10
C ARG A 159 -15.32 22.34 8.31
N PRO A 160 -14.64 23.39 8.83
CA PRO A 160 -13.45 23.94 8.16
C PRO A 160 -12.28 22.96 8.00
N MET A 161 -12.24 21.87 8.76
CA MET A 161 -11.21 20.83 8.68
C MET A 161 -11.64 19.65 7.80
N LEU A 162 -12.85 19.68 7.23
CA LEU A 162 -13.38 18.66 6.33
C LEU A 162 -13.06 19.05 4.88
N ALA A 163 -12.31 18.22 4.17
CA ALA A 163 -11.98 18.43 2.76
C ALA A 163 -13.03 17.81 1.82
N ALA A 164 -13.44 16.58 2.12
CA ALA A 164 -14.45 15.87 1.33
C ALA A 164 -15.23 14.86 2.17
N LEU A 165 -16.43 14.53 1.71
CA LEU A 165 -17.31 13.54 2.30
C LEU A 165 -17.91 12.65 1.20
N GLN A 166 -17.83 11.34 1.38
CA GLN A 166 -18.36 10.35 0.45
C GLN A 166 -19.39 9.48 1.18
N PRO A 167 -20.69 9.81 1.12
CA PRO A 167 -21.72 9.17 1.96
C PRO A 167 -21.97 7.68 1.69
N GLY A 168 -21.78 7.25 0.45
CA GLY A 168 -22.05 5.88 0.00
C GLY A 168 -20.80 5.04 -0.25
N LEU A 169 -19.61 5.53 0.10
CA LEU A 169 -18.36 4.80 -0.13
C LEU A 169 -18.13 3.79 0.99
N GLY A 170 -18.99 2.77 0.99
CA GLY A 170 -18.91 1.68 1.93
C GLY A 170 -17.53 1.05 1.94
N VAL A 171 -16.96 0.97 3.15
CA VAL A 171 -15.77 0.18 3.52
C VAL A 171 -15.50 -0.86 2.45
N THR A 172 -14.63 -0.46 1.53
CA THR A 172 -14.04 -1.37 0.58
C THR A 172 -13.24 -2.34 1.41
N SER A 173 -13.63 -3.61 1.44
CA SER A 173 -12.95 -4.58 2.29
C SER A 173 -11.45 -4.49 2.02
N VAL A 174 -10.64 -4.25 3.07
CA VAL A 174 -9.20 -4.27 2.92
C VAL A 174 -8.80 -5.72 2.71
N LEU A 175 -8.39 -6.00 1.48
CA LEU A 175 -7.93 -7.30 1.04
C LEU A 175 -6.50 -7.53 1.50
N TYR A 176 -5.71 -6.46 1.55
CA TYR A 176 -4.33 -6.50 2.01
C TYR A 176 -3.88 -5.16 2.57
N SER A 177 -3.12 -5.21 3.67
CA SER A 177 -2.39 -4.08 4.22
C SER A 177 -1.00 -4.55 4.65
N GLY A 178 0.04 -3.85 4.22
CA GLY A 178 1.42 -4.22 4.50
C GLY A 178 2.43 -3.28 3.85
N PRO A 179 3.66 -3.74 3.59
CA PRO A 179 4.23 -5.02 3.96
C PRO A 179 4.46 -5.15 5.49
N THR A 180 4.20 -6.32 6.05
CA THR A 180 4.51 -6.65 7.46
C THR A 180 5.75 -7.55 7.61
N GLY A 181 6.27 -8.04 6.48
CA GLY A 181 7.40 -8.94 6.37
C GLY A 181 7.53 -9.45 4.92
N LEU A 182 8.45 -10.40 4.69
CA LEU A 182 8.56 -11.10 3.41
C LEU A 182 7.64 -12.33 3.31
N GLU A 183 6.98 -12.71 4.39
CA GLU A 183 6.06 -13.86 4.38
C GLU A 183 4.94 -13.67 3.36
N GLY A 184 4.72 -14.67 2.51
CA GLY A 184 3.74 -14.66 1.42
C GLY A 184 4.12 -13.77 0.21
N TRP A 185 5.30 -13.15 0.22
CA TRP A 185 5.88 -12.52 -0.97
C TRP A 185 6.77 -13.51 -1.72
N GLN A 186 6.58 -13.58 -3.04
CA GLN A 186 7.35 -14.42 -3.96
C GLN A 186 8.40 -13.56 -4.65
N GLN A 187 9.67 -14.00 -4.64
CA GLN A 187 10.80 -13.25 -5.20
C GLN A 187 11.54 -14.06 -6.26
N ARG A 188 12.04 -13.36 -7.30
CA ARG A 188 13.01 -13.91 -8.26
C ARG A 188 14.38 -13.25 -8.06
N GLY A 189 15.45 -14.07 -8.03
CA GLY A 189 16.85 -13.59 -8.02
C GLY A 189 17.73 -14.08 -6.86
N GLY A 190 17.29 -15.05 -6.06
CA GLY A 190 18.03 -15.50 -4.88
C GLY A 190 18.04 -14.46 -3.75
N ARG A 191 18.77 -14.72 -2.66
CA ARG A 191 18.78 -13.97 -1.39
C ARG A 191 19.10 -12.45 -1.46
N ALA A 192 19.29 -11.87 -2.65
CA ALA A 192 19.81 -10.50 -2.84
C ALA A 192 18.85 -9.51 -3.52
N GLY A 193 17.61 -9.89 -3.86
CA GLY A 193 16.69 -9.03 -4.63
C GLY A 193 15.93 -8.00 -3.79
N TRP A 194 15.01 -8.49 -2.95
CA TRP A 194 14.19 -7.66 -2.09
C TRP A 194 14.34 -8.08 -0.62
N THR A 195 14.54 -7.09 0.22
CA THR A 195 14.63 -7.26 1.68
C THR A 195 13.46 -6.55 2.35
N PHE A 196 13.13 -6.93 3.58
CA PHE A 196 12.20 -6.19 4.41
C PHE A 196 12.97 -5.43 5.47
N LYS A 197 12.94 -4.09 5.43
CA LYS A 197 13.63 -3.21 6.38
C LYS A 197 12.73 -2.03 6.73
N LYS A 198 12.65 -1.69 8.03
CA LYS A 198 11.88 -0.52 8.54
C LYS A 198 10.45 -0.45 7.95
N GLY A 199 9.71 -1.58 7.97
CA GLY A 199 8.31 -1.62 7.52
C GLY A 199 8.10 -1.51 6.00
N ALA A 200 9.15 -1.71 5.20
CA ALA A 200 9.11 -1.54 3.76
C ALA A 200 9.80 -2.70 3.02
N LEU A 201 9.34 -2.99 1.81
CA LEU A 201 10.08 -3.79 0.84
C LEU A 201 11.16 -2.91 0.23
N VAL A 202 12.41 -3.34 0.28
CA VAL A 202 13.56 -2.60 -0.22
C VAL A 202 14.32 -3.44 -1.25
N ALA A 203 14.39 -2.92 -2.47
CA ALA A 203 15.27 -3.42 -3.52
C ALA A 203 16.57 -2.59 -3.50
N ALA A 204 17.72 -3.27 -3.44
CA ALA A 204 19.03 -2.62 -3.43
C ALA A 204 19.47 -2.08 -4.81
N GLY A 205 18.64 -2.26 -5.86
CA GLY A 205 19.03 -2.02 -7.25
C GLY A 205 19.77 -3.21 -7.85
N GLY A 206 19.94 -3.24 -9.17
CA GLY A 206 20.60 -4.35 -9.86
C GLY A 206 20.30 -4.47 -11.36
N ILE A 207 21.20 -5.15 -12.07
CA ILE A 207 21.08 -5.44 -13.49
C ILE A 207 20.10 -6.60 -13.69
N GLY A 208 19.05 -6.42 -14.49
CA GLY A 208 18.12 -7.49 -14.87
C GLY A 208 16.72 -7.43 -14.25
N GLY A 209 16.43 -6.45 -13.39
CA GLY A 209 15.09 -6.22 -12.83
C GLY A 209 14.72 -7.24 -11.75
N VAL A 210 14.81 -6.85 -10.48
CA VAL A 210 14.44 -7.74 -9.36
C VAL A 210 12.94 -7.63 -9.10
N THR A 211 12.26 -8.77 -9.02
CA THR A 211 10.79 -8.82 -8.89
C THR A 211 10.37 -9.42 -7.56
N ILE A 212 9.37 -8.80 -6.94
CA ILE A 212 8.65 -9.32 -5.79
C ILE A 212 7.15 -9.23 -6.05
N GLY A 213 6.38 -10.25 -5.71
CA GLY A 213 4.93 -10.25 -5.91
C GLY A 213 4.19 -11.02 -4.85
N ARG A 214 2.91 -10.69 -4.68
CA ARG A 214 2.02 -11.33 -3.71
C ARG A 214 0.65 -11.48 -4.33
N ASP A 215 0.06 -12.65 -4.12
CA ASP A 215 -1.37 -12.83 -4.40
C ASP A 215 -2.20 -12.20 -3.28
N VAL A 216 -2.88 -11.11 -3.61
CA VAL A 216 -3.72 -10.32 -2.68
C VAL A 216 -5.21 -10.51 -2.96
N LYS A 217 -5.57 -11.47 -3.82
CA LYS A 217 -6.96 -11.78 -4.18
C LYS A 217 -7.71 -10.56 -4.75
N LEU A 218 -7.07 -9.82 -5.69
CA LEU A 218 -7.68 -8.68 -6.35
C LEU A 218 -9.07 -9.03 -6.96
N PRO A 219 -10.14 -8.29 -6.60
CA PRO A 219 -11.47 -8.41 -7.18
C PRO A 219 -11.54 -7.71 -8.53
N GLU A 220 -12.67 -7.79 -9.22
CA GLU A 220 -12.86 -7.13 -10.53
C GLU A 220 -12.83 -5.59 -10.45
N VAL A 221 -13.19 -5.04 -9.29
CA VAL A 221 -13.15 -3.59 -9.04
C VAL A 221 -12.35 -3.34 -7.78
N ALA A 222 -11.16 -2.78 -7.93
CA ALA A 222 -10.15 -2.73 -6.88
C ALA A 222 -9.42 -1.39 -6.83
N SER A 223 -8.89 -1.07 -5.65
CA SER A 223 -7.94 0.00 -5.43
C SER A 223 -6.64 -0.56 -4.87
N ILE A 224 -5.51 -0.09 -5.39
CA ILE A 224 -4.16 -0.43 -4.92
C ILE A 224 -3.45 0.88 -4.61
N GLU A 225 -3.00 1.06 -3.38
CA GLU A 225 -2.25 2.24 -2.95
C GLU A 225 -0.93 1.81 -2.34
N CYS A 226 0.15 2.58 -2.56
CA CYS A 226 1.42 2.40 -1.88
C CYS A 226 2.25 3.68 -1.88
N ASP A 227 3.13 3.80 -0.89
CA ASP A 227 4.16 4.82 -0.86
C ASP A 227 5.44 4.27 -1.48
N VAL A 228 5.99 4.98 -2.46
CA VAL A 228 7.18 4.61 -3.21
C VAL A 228 8.26 5.65 -2.98
N ALA A 229 9.46 5.23 -2.59
CA ALA A 229 10.65 6.08 -2.49
C ALA A 229 11.81 5.47 -3.29
N TRP A 230 12.63 6.31 -3.90
CA TRP A 230 13.71 5.90 -4.80
C TRP A 230 14.97 6.73 -4.59
N MET A 231 16.12 6.16 -4.94
CA MET A 231 17.38 6.89 -5.05
C MET A 231 17.69 7.23 -6.50
N GLY A 232 18.18 8.44 -6.76
CA GLY A 232 18.50 8.91 -8.11
C GLY A 232 17.23 9.07 -8.96
N HIS A 233 17.09 8.26 -10.00
CA HIS A 233 15.97 8.34 -10.93
C HIS A 233 15.00 7.17 -10.69
N VAL A 234 13.69 7.46 -10.66
CA VAL A 234 12.68 6.40 -10.58
C VAL A 234 12.64 5.63 -11.89
N ASN A 235 12.67 4.30 -11.80
CA ASN A 235 12.35 3.39 -12.88
C ASN A 235 11.90 2.04 -12.30
N PHE A 236 10.61 1.75 -12.38
CA PHE A 236 10.05 0.48 -11.90
C PHE A 236 8.74 0.14 -12.60
N TYR A 237 8.33 -1.12 -12.46
CA TYR A 237 6.98 -1.56 -12.82
C TYR A 237 6.16 -1.91 -11.60
N MET A 238 4.89 -1.49 -11.61
CA MET A 238 3.87 -2.07 -10.77
C MET A 238 3.01 -3.03 -11.60
N LEU A 239 3.01 -4.29 -11.21
CA LEU A 239 2.24 -5.36 -11.84
C LEU A 239 0.91 -5.53 -11.09
N PHE A 240 -0.19 -5.76 -11.81
CA PHE A 240 -1.49 -6.04 -11.21
C PHE A 240 -2.33 -7.00 -12.06
N TYR A 241 -3.22 -7.75 -11.40
CA TYR A 241 -3.87 -8.96 -11.93
C TYR A 241 -2.88 -9.98 -12.51
N ALA A 242 -1.72 -10.13 -11.86
CA ALA A 242 -0.69 -11.08 -12.27
C ALA A 242 -0.88 -12.44 -11.58
N GLU A 243 -0.66 -13.52 -12.33
CA GLU A 243 -0.54 -14.90 -11.80
C GLU A 243 0.92 -15.32 -11.64
N ASN A 244 1.79 -14.77 -12.49
CA ASN A 244 3.21 -15.09 -12.54
C ASN A 244 4.01 -13.79 -12.53
N PHE A 245 4.70 -13.56 -11.43
CA PHE A 245 5.53 -12.37 -11.24
C PHE A 245 6.91 -12.53 -11.87
N GLU A 246 7.43 -13.75 -11.98
CA GLU A 246 8.79 -14.02 -12.47
C GLU A 246 8.93 -13.79 -13.98
N ASN A 247 7.90 -14.15 -14.72
CA ASN A 247 7.82 -14.09 -16.18
C ASN A 247 6.62 -13.23 -16.60
N TYR A 248 6.44 -12.10 -15.92
CA TYR A 248 5.28 -11.22 -16.11
C TYR A 248 5.14 -10.73 -17.55
N TYR A 249 6.25 -10.49 -18.25
CA TYR A 249 6.27 -10.05 -19.65
C TYR A 249 5.74 -11.11 -20.63
N ASN A 250 5.61 -12.36 -20.18
CA ASN A 250 4.99 -13.46 -20.92
C ASN A 250 3.82 -14.09 -20.15
N SER A 251 3.14 -13.28 -19.33
CA SER A 251 1.95 -13.66 -18.57
C SER A 251 0.86 -12.62 -18.74
N ASP A 252 -0.39 -13.05 -18.63
CA ASP A 252 -1.58 -12.23 -18.82
C ASP A 252 -1.78 -11.32 -17.60
N CYS A 253 -1.26 -10.09 -17.67
CA CYS A 253 -1.34 -9.09 -16.60
C CYS A 253 -1.22 -7.66 -17.14
N TYR A 254 -1.34 -6.67 -16.26
CA TYR A 254 -1.02 -5.29 -16.58
C TYR A 254 0.26 -4.86 -15.87
N ALA A 255 1.03 -4.00 -16.52
CA ALA A 255 2.21 -3.38 -15.97
C ALA A 255 2.12 -1.85 -16.12
N LEU A 256 2.19 -1.14 -15.00
CA LEU A 256 2.38 0.29 -14.98
C LEU A 256 3.88 0.57 -14.87
N GLN A 257 4.49 1.08 -15.93
CA GLN A 257 5.88 1.54 -15.89
C GLN A 257 5.92 2.99 -15.45
N ILE A 258 6.63 3.26 -14.35
CA ILE A 258 6.91 4.62 -13.90
C ILE A 258 8.40 4.88 -14.05
N SER A 259 8.74 5.87 -14.86
CA SER A 259 10.11 6.34 -15.04
C SER A 259 10.23 7.83 -14.73
N SER A 260 11.45 8.38 -14.82
CA SER A 260 11.71 9.78 -14.48
C SER A 260 11.13 10.74 -15.53
N GLY A 261 9.86 11.10 -15.32
CA GLY A 261 9.13 12.05 -16.14
C GLY A 261 8.09 11.43 -17.06
N THR A 262 8.01 10.09 -17.18
CA THR A 262 6.99 9.44 -18.00
C THR A 262 6.38 8.22 -17.33
N VAL A 263 5.12 7.97 -17.68
CA VAL A 263 4.36 6.81 -17.24
C VAL A 263 3.75 6.10 -18.45
N TYR A 264 3.90 4.77 -18.50
CA TYR A 264 3.27 3.89 -19.48
C TYR A 264 2.36 2.89 -18.78
N LEU A 265 1.21 2.62 -19.39
CA LEU A 265 0.39 1.47 -19.03
C LEU A 265 0.47 0.43 -20.14
N GLN A 266 0.80 -0.80 -19.77
CA GLN A 266 1.07 -1.89 -20.69
C GLN A 266 0.20 -3.10 -20.39
N ARG A 267 -0.20 -3.79 -21.45
CA ARG A 267 -0.71 -5.15 -21.43
C ARG A 267 0.46 -6.09 -21.57
N CYS A 268 0.61 -7.02 -20.64
CA CYS A 268 1.48 -8.16 -20.78
C CYS A 268 0.63 -9.34 -21.23
N GLN A 269 1.04 -10.01 -22.30
CA GLN A 269 0.29 -11.13 -22.86
C GLN A 269 1.22 -12.28 -23.19
N ARG A 270 0.74 -13.49 -22.93
CA ARG A 270 1.46 -14.70 -23.33
C ARG A 270 1.67 -14.69 -24.86
N ASN A 271 2.91 -14.93 -25.29
CA ASN A 271 3.36 -14.95 -26.69
C ASN A 271 3.27 -13.62 -27.45
N SER A 272 2.82 -12.52 -26.82
CA SER A 272 2.71 -11.19 -27.46
C SER A 272 3.51 -10.11 -26.74
N GLY A 273 4.20 -10.46 -25.64
CA GLY A 273 5.06 -9.55 -24.91
C GLY A 273 4.30 -8.44 -24.22
N MET A 274 4.95 -7.27 -24.11
CA MET A 274 4.40 -6.08 -23.47
C MET A 274 4.03 -5.04 -24.52
N ASN A 275 2.77 -4.62 -24.54
CA ASN A 275 2.26 -3.63 -25.49
C ASN A 275 1.62 -2.46 -24.74
N ASN A 276 1.97 -1.24 -25.15
CA ASN A 276 1.40 -0.04 -24.56
C ASN A 276 -0.10 0.05 -24.91
N ILE A 277 -0.94 0.40 -23.93
CA ILE A 277 -2.38 0.64 -24.16
C ILE A 277 -2.62 1.95 -24.91
N ASP A 278 -1.80 2.96 -24.59
CA ASP A 278 -1.88 4.31 -25.15
C ASP A 278 -0.47 4.94 -25.15
N GLN A 279 -0.35 6.16 -25.64
CA GLN A 279 0.85 6.96 -25.47
C GLN A 279 1.17 7.20 -23.99
N TYR A 280 2.46 7.47 -23.73
CA TYR A 280 2.91 7.82 -22.38
C TYR A 280 2.34 9.15 -21.92
N VAL A 281 2.33 9.32 -20.61
CA VAL A 281 1.96 10.57 -19.96
C VAL A 281 3.21 11.21 -19.38
N ASN A 282 3.40 12.50 -19.63
CA ASN A 282 4.47 13.28 -19.00
C ASN A 282 4.09 13.63 -17.55
N VAL A 283 4.97 13.32 -16.62
CA VAL A 283 4.81 13.58 -15.19
C VAL A 283 6.10 14.19 -14.64
N GLU A 284 6.37 15.45 -15.01
CA GLU A 284 7.61 16.14 -14.66
C GLU A 284 7.87 16.23 -13.15
N THR A 285 6.83 16.18 -12.32
CA THR A 285 6.95 16.23 -10.86
C THR A 285 7.79 15.09 -10.31
N LEU A 286 7.83 13.93 -10.98
CA LEU A 286 8.66 12.79 -10.57
C LEU A 286 10.16 13.02 -10.75
N GLN A 287 10.57 13.96 -11.60
CA GLN A 287 11.99 14.31 -11.79
C GLN A 287 12.54 15.16 -10.64
N ARG A 288 11.64 15.84 -9.92
CA ARG A 288 11.96 16.76 -8.81
C ARG A 288 11.69 16.14 -7.43
N LYS A 289 11.29 14.88 -7.40
CA LYS A 289 10.94 14.12 -6.19
C LYS A 289 11.75 12.84 -6.13
N ASN A 290 11.78 12.27 -4.93
CA ASN A 290 12.37 10.97 -4.60
C ASN A 290 11.40 10.10 -3.78
N LYS A 291 10.19 10.62 -3.51
CA LYS A 291 9.08 9.89 -2.90
C LYS A 291 7.75 10.34 -3.50
N ALA A 292 6.80 9.42 -3.61
CA ALA A 292 5.43 9.68 -4.03
C ALA A 292 4.47 8.60 -3.52
N ARG A 293 3.23 8.99 -3.24
CA ARG A 293 2.13 8.04 -3.01
C ARG A 293 1.46 7.72 -4.34
N ILE A 294 1.46 6.45 -4.71
CA ILE A 294 0.86 5.94 -5.95
C ILE A 294 -0.47 5.27 -5.59
N ALA A 295 -1.53 5.58 -6.34
CA ALA A 295 -2.78 4.86 -6.27
C ALA A 295 -3.29 4.47 -7.66
N LEU A 296 -3.71 3.21 -7.81
CA LEU A 296 -4.46 2.72 -8.95
C LEU A 296 -5.90 2.41 -8.57
N LYS A 297 -6.84 2.91 -9.36
CA LYS A 297 -8.25 2.49 -9.30
C LYS A 297 -8.56 1.70 -10.57
N ILE A 298 -8.99 0.45 -10.43
CA ILE A 298 -9.23 -0.46 -11.54
C ILE A 298 -10.69 -0.91 -11.54
N ASN A 299 -11.34 -0.79 -12.69
CA ASN A 299 -12.68 -1.32 -12.94
C ASN A 299 -12.60 -2.24 -14.16
N LYS A 300 -12.50 -3.56 -13.91
CA LYS A 300 -12.39 -4.59 -14.95
C LYS A 300 -13.63 -4.66 -15.85
N PRO A 301 -14.89 -4.60 -15.35
CA PRO A 301 -16.09 -4.54 -16.18
C PRO A 301 -16.08 -3.36 -17.16
N GLN A 302 -15.67 -2.17 -16.72
CA GLN A 302 -15.56 -0.97 -17.55
C GLN A 302 -14.24 -0.89 -18.34
N LYS A 303 -13.30 -1.82 -18.09
CA LYS A 303 -11.96 -1.84 -18.70
C LYS A 303 -11.17 -0.55 -18.46
N THR A 304 -11.38 0.11 -17.32
CA THR A 304 -10.71 1.36 -16.99
C THR A 304 -9.69 1.18 -15.90
N ILE A 305 -8.54 1.84 -16.05
CA ILE A 305 -7.49 1.94 -15.05
C ILE A 305 -7.16 3.42 -14.87
N ALA A 306 -7.17 3.92 -13.64
CA ALA A 306 -6.82 5.30 -13.33
C ALA A 306 -5.64 5.36 -12.37
N LEU A 307 -4.70 6.25 -12.65
CA LEU A 307 -3.52 6.52 -11.83
C LEU A 307 -3.63 7.85 -11.13
N PHE A 308 -3.39 7.82 -9.82
CA PHE A 308 -3.17 9.00 -9.00
C PHE A 308 -1.75 9.00 -8.45
N ILE A 309 -1.15 10.19 -8.40
CA ILE A 309 0.13 10.44 -7.76
C ILE A 309 -0.05 11.57 -6.76
N ASP A 310 0.29 11.32 -5.49
CA ASP A 310 0.08 12.23 -4.36
C ASP A 310 -1.36 12.76 -4.28
N GLY A 311 -2.33 11.86 -4.53
CA GLY A 311 -3.76 12.17 -4.53
C GLY A 311 -4.25 12.93 -5.77
N VAL A 312 -3.40 13.19 -6.76
CA VAL A 312 -3.75 13.87 -8.02
C VAL A 312 -3.97 12.88 -9.15
N LEU A 313 -5.14 12.92 -9.79
CA LEU A 313 -5.42 12.12 -11.00
C LEU A 313 -4.47 12.53 -12.14
N ILE A 314 -3.62 11.61 -12.54
CA ILE A 314 -2.66 11.80 -13.63
C ILE A 314 -3.28 11.41 -14.97
N LYS A 315 -3.91 10.24 -15.02
CA LYS A 315 -4.52 9.69 -16.24
C LYS A 315 -5.50 8.59 -15.91
N GLN A 316 -6.56 8.51 -16.70
CA GLN A 316 -7.41 7.32 -16.83
C GLN A 316 -7.22 6.73 -18.23
N TRP A 317 -6.91 5.44 -18.29
CA TRP A 317 -6.89 4.65 -19.51
C TRP A 317 -8.18 3.85 -19.63
N THR A 318 -8.60 3.61 -20.87
CA THR A 318 -9.64 2.63 -21.20
C THR A 318 -9.02 1.63 -22.15
N ASP A 319 -8.99 0.37 -21.73
CA ASP A 319 -8.49 -0.70 -22.57
C ASP A 319 -9.56 -1.08 -23.61
N ARG A 320 -9.22 -0.85 -24.88
CA ARG A 320 -10.15 -1.07 -26.00
C ARG A 320 -10.25 -2.54 -26.41
N ALA A 321 -9.32 -3.38 -25.95
CA ALA A 321 -9.37 -4.83 -26.16
C ALA A 321 -9.99 -5.53 -24.93
N ASP A 322 -10.00 -6.85 -24.90
CA ASP A 322 -10.51 -7.59 -23.73
C ASP A 322 -9.57 -7.46 -22.54
N PHE A 323 -10.11 -7.37 -21.32
CA PHE A 323 -9.28 -7.14 -20.15
C PHE A 323 -8.27 -8.28 -19.98
N THR A 324 -6.97 -7.98 -20.07
CA THR A 324 -5.92 -9.00 -20.19
C THR A 324 -5.63 -9.70 -18.87
N GLY A 325 -5.78 -9.00 -17.73
CA GLY A 325 -5.42 -9.53 -16.42
C GLY A 325 -6.32 -10.69 -15.96
N LYS A 326 -5.72 -11.87 -15.80
CA LYS A 326 -6.41 -13.10 -15.36
C LYS A 326 -6.11 -13.48 -13.91
N GLY A 327 -4.97 -13.04 -13.37
CA GLY A 327 -4.59 -13.32 -12.00
C GLY A 327 -5.18 -12.36 -10.99
N THR A 328 -4.76 -12.53 -9.74
CA THR A 328 -5.23 -11.72 -8.61
C THR A 328 -4.10 -11.09 -7.79
N GLY A 329 -2.87 -11.20 -8.28
CA GLY A 329 -1.68 -10.71 -7.60
C GLY A 329 -1.26 -9.30 -8.00
N ILE A 330 -0.49 -8.68 -7.10
CA ILE A 330 0.27 -7.45 -7.34
C ILE A 330 1.77 -7.74 -7.27
N GLY A 331 2.57 -6.95 -7.95
CA GLY A 331 4.02 -7.07 -7.89
C GLY A 331 4.77 -5.78 -8.18
N PHE A 332 6.03 -5.76 -7.79
CA PHE A 332 6.95 -4.65 -8.00
C PHE A 332 8.21 -5.15 -8.65
N VAL A 333 8.63 -4.47 -9.71
CA VAL A 333 9.86 -4.76 -10.45
C VAL A 333 10.76 -3.53 -10.40
N ALA A 334 11.81 -3.57 -9.58
CA ALA A 334 12.77 -2.48 -9.53
C ALA A 334 13.76 -2.58 -10.70
N GLN A 335 13.94 -1.50 -11.48
CA GLN A 335 14.84 -1.48 -12.63
C GLN A 335 16.06 -0.60 -12.38
N GLY A 336 17.17 -1.23 -11.99
CA GLY A 336 18.47 -0.57 -11.87
C GLY A 336 18.67 0.14 -10.55
N GLN A 337 17.88 1.18 -10.26
CA GLN A 337 18.04 1.99 -9.06
C GLN A 337 17.41 1.35 -7.82
N PRO A 338 17.94 1.64 -6.61
CA PRO A 338 17.32 1.26 -5.37
C PRO A 338 15.87 1.78 -5.28
N LEU A 339 14.96 0.94 -4.77
CA LEU A 339 13.52 1.24 -4.62
C LEU A 339 13.01 0.77 -3.25
N ARG A 340 12.19 1.59 -2.60
CA ARG A 340 11.51 1.29 -1.33
C ARG A 340 10.00 1.40 -1.51
N ILE A 341 9.27 0.34 -1.16
CA ILE A 341 7.81 0.28 -1.21
C ILE A 341 7.26 0.04 0.19
N SER A 342 6.35 0.91 0.63
CA SER A 342 5.73 0.82 1.96
C SER A 342 4.24 1.20 1.89
N ASN A 343 3.51 0.99 2.99
CA ASN A 343 2.10 1.39 3.12
C ASN A 343 1.23 0.90 1.95
N ILE A 344 1.43 -0.35 1.54
CA ILE A 344 0.63 -1.01 0.53
C ILE A 344 -0.74 -1.30 1.14
N VAL A 345 -1.78 -0.75 0.51
CA VAL A 345 -3.17 -0.99 0.88
C VAL A 345 -3.92 -1.42 -0.37
N VAL A 346 -4.57 -2.57 -0.31
CA VAL A 346 -5.40 -3.12 -1.38
C VAL A 346 -6.80 -3.27 -0.87
N THR A 347 -7.75 -2.68 -1.58
CA THR A 347 -9.15 -2.65 -1.21
C THR A 347 -10.04 -3.02 -2.38
N GLU A 348 -11.25 -3.49 -2.10
CA GLU A 348 -12.34 -3.40 -3.08
C GLU A 348 -12.54 -1.94 -3.52
N TRP A 349 -13.31 -1.68 -4.56
CA TRP A 349 -13.66 -0.32 -4.94
C TRP A 349 -15.05 -0.29 -5.54
N ASP A 350 -15.74 0.85 -5.43
CA ASP A 350 -17.11 1.01 -5.93
C ASP A 350 -17.16 1.22 -7.46
N GLY A 351 -16.00 1.35 -8.11
CA GLY A 351 -15.86 1.47 -9.55
C GLY A 351 -16.10 2.88 -10.08
N LYS A 352 -16.31 3.88 -9.21
CA LYS A 352 -16.65 5.24 -9.60
C LYS A 352 -15.45 6.16 -9.43
N LEU A 353 -14.90 6.63 -10.55
CA LEU A 353 -13.72 7.48 -10.52
C LEU A 353 -14.08 8.92 -10.12
N ASP A 354 -13.49 9.37 -9.03
CA ASP A 354 -13.57 10.75 -8.59
C ASP A 354 -12.70 11.62 -9.51
N LEU A 355 -13.30 12.22 -10.53
CA LEU A 355 -12.60 13.18 -11.42
C LEU A 355 -12.32 14.55 -10.74
N SER A 356 -12.64 14.69 -9.46
CA SER A 356 -12.41 15.90 -8.63
C SER A 356 -11.11 15.85 -7.83
N THR A 357 -10.45 14.70 -7.70
CA THR A 357 -9.12 14.57 -7.05
C THR A 357 -7.98 14.95 -8.02
N GLY A 358 -8.15 16.05 -8.74
CA GLY A 358 -7.06 16.78 -9.38
C GLY A 358 -6.59 17.84 -8.38
N GLY A 359 -5.39 17.64 -7.82
CA GLY A 359 -4.86 18.34 -6.66
C GLY A 359 -5.29 19.80 -6.53
N ALA A 360 -5.80 20.13 -5.34
CA ALA A 360 -5.94 21.48 -4.81
C ALA A 360 -6.08 22.59 -5.89
N ARG A 361 -7.03 22.43 -6.82
CA ARG A 361 -7.62 23.63 -7.39
C ARG A 361 -8.41 24.23 -6.26
N ALA A 362 -8.11 25.48 -5.94
CA ALA A 362 -8.83 26.17 -4.90
C ALA A 362 -10.28 26.28 -5.37
N ASN A 363 -11.15 25.38 -4.90
CA ASN A 363 -12.57 25.49 -5.18
C ASN A 363 -13.11 26.64 -4.31
N GLU A 364 -13.70 27.63 -4.97
CA GLU A 364 -14.33 28.78 -4.32
C GLU A 364 -15.68 28.41 -3.69
N GLU A 365 -16.34 27.40 -4.26
CA GLU A 365 -17.65 26.88 -3.86
C GLU A 365 -17.56 25.40 -3.47
N ASP A 366 -18.56 24.94 -2.72
CA ASP A 366 -18.77 23.52 -2.46
C ASP A 366 -19.23 22.83 -3.76
N PHE A 367 -18.87 21.57 -3.90
CA PHE A 367 -19.14 20.77 -5.08
C PHE A 367 -19.78 19.44 -4.69
N VAL A 368 -20.84 19.06 -5.39
CA VAL A 368 -21.55 17.80 -5.18
C VAL A 368 -21.57 17.02 -6.49
N ARG A 369 -21.15 15.75 -6.44
CA ARG A 369 -21.35 14.80 -7.53
C ARG A 369 -22.43 13.80 -7.13
N LEU A 370 -23.39 13.62 -8.02
CA LEU A 370 -24.44 12.62 -7.86
C LEU A 370 -24.00 11.26 -8.40
N THR A 371 -24.68 10.20 -7.96
CA THR A 371 -24.38 8.81 -8.36
C THR A 371 -24.63 8.54 -9.84
N ASN A 372 -25.44 9.37 -10.52
CA ASN A 372 -25.63 9.36 -11.98
C ASN A 372 -24.54 10.13 -12.76
N GLY A 373 -23.58 10.75 -12.06
CA GLY A 373 -22.48 11.50 -12.64
C GLY A 373 -22.72 13.01 -12.75
N ASP A 374 -23.94 13.50 -12.48
CA ASP A 374 -24.24 14.94 -12.50
C ASP A 374 -23.42 15.68 -11.45
N LYS A 375 -23.12 16.94 -11.77
CA LYS A 375 -22.26 17.80 -10.96
C LYS A 375 -22.99 19.10 -10.63
N LEU A 376 -22.96 19.47 -9.36
CA LEU A 376 -23.57 20.68 -8.84
C LEU A 376 -22.50 21.50 -8.11
N SER A 377 -22.47 22.80 -8.34
CA SER A 377 -21.64 23.76 -7.61
C SER A 377 -22.54 24.73 -6.84
N GLY A 378 -22.10 25.13 -5.65
CA GLY A 378 -22.86 26.01 -4.79
C GLY A 378 -22.41 25.93 -3.33
N HIS A 379 -23.36 26.03 -2.41
CA HIS A 379 -23.10 25.98 -0.97
C HIS A 379 -23.85 24.82 -0.32
N LEU A 380 -23.14 24.00 0.44
CA LEU A 380 -23.74 22.97 1.28
C LEU A 380 -24.33 23.62 2.55
N ASP A 381 -25.64 23.58 2.73
CA ASP A 381 -26.24 24.10 3.95
C ASP A 381 -26.11 23.08 5.08
N THR A 382 -26.75 21.92 4.94
CA THR A 382 -26.84 20.88 5.97
C THR A 382 -27.01 19.48 5.39
N ILE A 383 -26.64 18.46 6.18
CA ILE A 383 -27.10 17.07 5.99
C ILE A 383 -27.90 16.69 7.22
N ALA A 384 -29.16 16.29 7.04
CA ALA A 384 -30.03 15.84 8.11
C ALA A 384 -31.07 14.86 7.55
N ASN A 385 -31.52 13.89 8.35
CA ASN A 385 -32.59 12.95 7.99
C ASN A 385 -32.34 12.22 6.64
N GLY A 386 -31.08 11.91 6.32
CA GLY A 386 -30.72 11.27 5.06
C GLY A 386 -30.87 12.17 3.83
N GLN A 387 -30.98 13.48 3.99
CA GLN A 387 -31.08 14.46 2.92
C GLN A 387 -29.93 15.48 2.98
N LEU A 388 -29.41 15.80 1.80
CA LEU A 388 -28.46 16.86 1.54
C LEU A 388 -29.23 18.12 1.12
N HIS A 389 -29.11 19.20 1.90
CA HIS A 389 -29.65 20.51 1.53
C HIS A 389 -28.53 21.34 0.89
N PHE A 390 -28.66 21.62 -0.40
CA PHE A 390 -27.62 22.25 -1.21
C PHE A 390 -28.17 23.46 -1.97
N ALA A 391 -27.56 24.63 -1.79
CA ALA A 391 -27.97 25.87 -2.44
C ALA A 391 -27.07 26.15 -3.65
N THR A 392 -27.66 26.17 -4.84
CA THR A 392 -27.02 26.66 -6.07
C THR A 392 -27.37 28.13 -6.31
N SER A 393 -26.73 28.77 -7.28
CA SER A 393 -27.09 30.14 -7.70
C SER A 393 -28.52 30.29 -8.24
N TYR A 394 -29.18 29.18 -8.62
CA TYR A 394 -30.51 29.18 -9.22
C TYR A 394 -31.60 28.64 -8.29
N ALA A 395 -31.28 27.70 -7.40
CA ALA A 395 -32.26 27.03 -6.55
C ALA A 395 -31.63 26.38 -5.30
N LYS A 396 -32.45 26.22 -4.26
CA LYS A 396 -32.17 25.33 -3.13
C LYS A 396 -32.67 23.92 -3.46
N LEU A 397 -31.82 22.94 -3.31
CA LEU A 397 -32.06 21.55 -3.68
C LEU A 397 -32.04 20.67 -2.42
N GLU A 398 -33.00 19.75 -2.35
CA GLU A 398 -33.02 18.68 -1.35
C GLU A 398 -32.75 17.36 -2.07
N ILE A 399 -31.58 16.77 -1.80
CA ILE A 399 -31.07 15.61 -2.53
C ILE A 399 -30.95 14.45 -1.54
N PRO A 400 -31.62 13.31 -1.77
CA PRO A 400 -31.41 12.11 -0.97
C PRO A 400 -29.93 11.73 -0.91
N LEU A 401 -29.40 11.47 0.28
CA LEU A 401 -27.96 11.24 0.50
C LEU A 401 -27.46 9.99 -0.26
N GLU A 402 -28.32 9.00 -0.49
CA GLU A 402 -28.06 7.82 -1.33
C GLU A 402 -27.78 8.15 -2.80
N ARG A 403 -28.23 9.33 -3.29
CA ARG A 403 -27.95 9.82 -4.64
C ARG A 403 -26.66 10.63 -4.70
N VAL A 404 -25.99 10.86 -3.58
CA VAL A 404 -24.76 11.65 -3.49
C VAL A 404 -23.56 10.70 -3.52
N ALA A 405 -22.71 10.86 -4.52
CA ALA A 405 -21.45 10.11 -4.62
C ALA A 405 -20.33 10.79 -3.83
N GLU A 406 -20.22 12.12 -3.95
CA GLU A 406 -19.15 12.89 -3.31
C GLU A 406 -19.63 14.31 -3.03
N ILE A 407 -19.13 14.84 -1.92
CA ILE A 407 -19.22 16.24 -1.54
C ILE A 407 -17.77 16.72 -1.33
N ALA A 408 -17.31 17.67 -2.13
CA ALA A 408 -16.02 18.34 -1.93
C ALA A 408 -16.27 19.75 -1.41
N LEU A 409 -15.62 20.11 -0.30
CA LEU A 409 -15.85 21.39 0.38
C LEU A 409 -14.92 22.47 -0.20
N ALA A 410 -15.39 23.72 -0.15
CA ALA A 410 -14.62 24.87 -0.60
C ALA A 410 -13.29 25.00 0.16
N SER A 411 -12.20 25.09 -0.58
CA SER A 411 -10.84 25.16 -0.01
C SER A 411 -10.49 26.52 0.59
N LYS A 412 -11.20 27.59 0.21
CA LYS A 412 -10.96 28.95 0.72
C LYS A 412 -11.27 29.09 2.21
N THR A 413 -12.21 28.29 2.69
CA THR A 413 -12.61 28.20 4.10
C THR A 413 -11.91 27.07 4.84
N ALA A 414 -11.01 26.33 4.17
CA ALA A 414 -10.33 25.20 4.76
C ALA A 414 -9.26 25.67 5.76
N GLU A 415 -9.36 25.19 6.99
CA GLU A 415 -8.30 25.32 7.99
C GLU A 415 -7.31 24.17 7.82
N LYS A 416 -6.03 24.43 8.09
CA LYS A 416 -5.00 23.39 8.19
C LYS A 416 -4.72 23.13 9.67
N PRO A 417 -4.87 21.89 10.16
CA PRO A 417 -4.52 21.55 11.54
C PRO A 417 -3.06 21.90 11.84
N ARG A 418 -2.81 22.45 13.02
CA ARG A 418 -1.46 22.69 13.53
C ARG A 418 -0.80 21.36 13.88
N ARG A 419 0.50 21.30 13.60
CA ARG A 419 1.37 20.19 14.00
C ARG A 419 1.73 20.32 15.47
N GLN A 420 1.62 19.25 16.24
CA GLN A 420 2.06 19.18 17.62
C GLN A 420 3.25 18.23 17.78
N ILE A 421 4.11 18.49 18.77
CA ILE A 421 5.36 17.75 18.99
C ILE A 421 5.14 16.27 19.33
N ASN A 422 3.96 15.91 19.84
CA ASN A 422 3.58 14.55 20.23
C ASN A 422 2.43 13.99 19.38
N ASP A 423 2.23 14.53 18.18
CA ASP A 423 1.29 13.93 17.24
C ASP A 423 1.82 12.55 16.85
N LEU A 424 0.92 11.57 16.91
CA LEU A 424 1.10 10.27 16.31
C LEU A 424 0.15 10.14 15.12
N ARG A 425 0.53 9.28 14.18
CA ARG A 425 -0.33 8.86 13.09
C ARG A 425 -0.78 7.42 13.33
N ALA A 426 -2.08 7.24 13.54
CA ALA A 426 -2.70 5.95 13.75
C ALA A 426 -3.32 5.44 12.45
N PHE A 427 -2.85 4.30 11.95
CA PHE A 427 -3.33 3.68 10.73
C PHE A 427 -4.39 2.64 11.07
N PHE A 428 -5.58 2.78 10.48
CA PHE A 428 -6.66 1.82 10.68
C PHE A 428 -6.36 0.50 9.97
N ALA A 429 -6.92 -0.58 10.49
CA ALA A 429 -6.84 -1.90 9.87
C ALA A 429 -7.65 -2.00 8.57
N ASP A 430 -8.71 -1.19 8.43
CA ASP A 430 -9.54 -1.04 7.23
C ASP A 430 -9.07 0.10 6.30
N GLY A 431 -7.84 0.59 6.50
CA GLY A 431 -7.22 1.58 5.63
C GLY A 431 -7.47 3.03 6.06
N GLY A 432 -6.70 3.96 5.50
CA GLY A 432 -6.68 5.33 5.99
C GLY A 432 -5.89 5.51 7.29
N HIS A 433 -5.89 6.73 7.80
CA HIS A 433 -5.20 7.08 9.03
C HIS A 433 -5.81 8.32 9.68
N VAL A 434 -5.54 8.49 10.97
CA VAL A 434 -5.84 9.69 11.73
C VAL A 434 -4.58 10.18 12.44
N THR A 435 -4.40 11.49 12.50
CA THR A 435 -3.35 12.14 13.27
C THR A 435 -3.93 12.82 14.51
N LEU A 436 -3.33 12.53 15.66
CA LEU A 436 -3.76 13.04 16.97
C LEU A 436 -2.57 13.18 17.90
N ALA A 437 -2.64 14.16 18.80
CA ALA A 437 -1.76 14.27 19.94
C ALA A 437 -2.14 13.19 20.96
N LEU A 438 -1.20 12.30 21.25
CA LEU A 438 -1.42 11.22 22.20
C LEU A 438 -1.73 11.78 23.60
N GLU A 439 -2.81 11.30 24.21
CA GLU A 439 -3.04 11.48 25.66
C GLU A 439 -2.73 10.19 26.40
N THR A 440 -3.29 9.06 25.97
CA THR A 440 -3.04 7.77 26.61
C THR A 440 -3.31 6.63 25.63
N LEU A 441 -2.46 5.61 25.67
CA LEU A 441 -2.63 4.38 24.93
C LEU A 441 -2.59 3.21 25.93
N THR A 442 -3.59 2.34 25.84
CA THR A 442 -3.72 1.09 26.60
C THR A 442 -3.93 -0.07 25.62
N PRO A 443 -3.96 -1.34 26.08
CA PRO A 443 -4.20 -2.48 25.19
C PRO A 443 -5.55 -2.42 24.48
N ASP A 444 -6.52 -1.70 25.07
CA ASP A 444 -7.90 -1.63 24.57
C ASP A 444 -8.27 -0.27 24.00
N THR A 445 -7.59 0.82 24.40
CA THR A 445 -8.00 2.18 24.02
C THR A 445 -6.83 3.05 23.59
N LEU A 446 -7.06 3.87 22.57
CA LEU A 446 -6.21 5.00 22.19
C LEU A 446 -7.01 6.28 22.44
N SER A 447 -6.50 7.16 23.30
CA SER A 447 -7.10 8.47 23.59
C SER A 447 -6.15 9.57 23.16
N GLY A 448 -6.69 10.61 22.57
CA GLY A 448 -5.91 11.78 22.19
C GLY A 448 -6.77 12.91 21.67
N SER A 449 -6.12 13.95 21.17
CA SER A 449 -6.81 15.13 20.66
C SER A 449 -6.30 15.56 19.30
N SER A 450 -7.18 16.14 18.49
CA SER A 450 -6.84 16.75 17.20
C SER A 450 -7.61 18.05 17.05
N GLU A 451 -7.06 19.03 16.34
CA GLU A 451 -7.80 20.26 16.03
C GLU A 451 -9.03 20.01 15.15
N SER A 452 -9.04 18.87 14.45
CA SER A 452 -10.15 18.46 13.59
C SER A 452 -11.37 18.01 14.38
N PHE A 453 -11.19 17.26 15.47
CA PHE A 453 -12.31 16.62 16.20
C PHE A 453 -12.26 16.76 17.73
N GLY A 454 -11.34 17.57 18.26
CA GLY A 454 -11.15 17.73 19.70
C GLY A 454 -10.60 16.46 20.34
N LYS A 455 -10.99 16.20 21.60
CA LYS A 455 -10.63 14.97 22.32
C LYS A 455 -11.49 13.81 21.85
N ALA A 456 -10.86 12.68 21.54
CA ALA A 456 -11.54 11.46 21.15
C ALA A 456 -10.89 10.24 21.81
N ARG A 457 -11.71 9.22 22.03
CA ARG A 457 -11.29 7.90 22.51
C ARG A 457 -11.67 6.87 21.47
N PHE A 458 -10.68 6.09 21.06
CA PHE A 458 -10.81 5.06 20.05
C PHE A 458 -10.54 3.68 20.68
N GLN A 459 -11.17 2.64 20.15
CA GLN A 459 -10.83 1.24 20.41
C GLN A 459 -9.48 0.96 19.75
N ARG A 460 -8.49 0.53 20.54
CA ARG A 460 -7.14 0.25 20.04
C ARG A 460 -7.15 -0.80 18.94
N ALA A 461 -8.08 -1.76 19.01
CA ALA A 461 -8.26 -2.82 18.03
C ALA A 461 -8.57 -2.34 16.61
N ALA A 462 -9.05 -1.11 16.43
CA ALA A 462 -9.27 -0.54 15.11
C ALA A 462 -7.96 -0.23 14.35
N PHE A 463 -6.84 -0.11 15.06
CA PHE A 463 -5.56 0.29 14.48
C PHE A 463 -4.61 -0.89 14.32
N GLN A 464 -3.93 -0.92 13.18
CA GLN A 464 -2.87 -1.87 12.88
C GLN A 464 -1.47 -1.35 13.22
N ARG A 465 -1.31 -0.02 13.20
CA ARG A 465 0.00 0.61 13.30
C ARG A 465 -0.13 2.01 13.86
N LEU A 466 0.75 2.36 14.79
CA LEU A 466 0.92 3.73 15.30
C LEU A 466 2.33 4.19 14.96
N GLN A 467 2.44 5.32 14.28
CA GLN A 467 3.71 5.96 13.98
C GLN A 467 3.86 7.19 14.87
N PHE A 468 5.00 7.29 15.54
CA PHE A 468 5.38 8.38 16.42
C PHE A 468 6.42 9.26 15.73
N ASN A 469 6.68 10.45 16.29
CA ASN A 469 7.71 11.36 15.78
C ASN A 469 7.54 11.70 14.28
N ILE A 470 6.29 11.84 13.82
CA ILE A 470 5.91 11.99 12.40
C ILE A 470 6.36 13.30 11.75
N TYR A 471 6.98 14.21 12.51
CA TYR A 471 7.51 15.50 12.06
C TYR A 471 9.01 15.65 12.27
N ASP A 472 9.69 14.61 12.75
CA ASP A 472 11.13 14.65 13.04
C ASP A 472 12.00 14.53 11.77
N GLU A 473 11.39 14.64 10.58
CA GLU A 473 12.06 14.72 9.26
C GLU A 473 13.03 15.92 9.12
N SER A 474 13.37 16.65 10.21
CA SER A 474 14.24 17.82 10.18
C SER A 474 15.47 17.77 11.10
N LYS A 475 15.68 16.69 11.88
CA LYS A 475 16.87 16.59 12.76
C LYS A 475 17.74 15.37 12.57
N GLU A 476 17.25 14.36 11.86
CA GLU A 476 18.07 13.26 11.38
C GLU A 476 18.11 13.38 9.85
N ALA A 477 19.02 14.22 9.35
CA ALA A 477 19.81 13.77 8.21
C ALA A 477 20.56 12.53 8.73
N ASP A 478 19.86 11.40 8.80
CA ASP A 478 20.44 10.11 9.05
C ASP A 478 21.54 10.00 8.00
N GLU A 479 22.79 9.83 8.44
CA GLU A 479 23.86 9.38 7.56
C GLU A 479 23.50 8.03 6.89
N ASP A 480 22.39 7.39 7.32
CA ASP A 480 21.87 6.09 6.90
C ASP A 480 20.41 6.03 6.35
N ASP A 481 19.64 7.12 6.25
CA ASP A 481 18.32 7.18 5.55
C ASP A 481 18.41 8.05 4.30
N ASP A 482 19.19 7.56 3.34
CA ASP A 482 19.46 8.19 2.04
C ASP A 482 18.23 8.15 1.08
N TRP A 483 17.01 7.93 1.61
CA TRP A 483 15.77 7.67 0.88
C TRP A 483 14.72 8.79 1.03
N GLY A 484 15.01 10.03 0.64
CA GLY A 484 13.92 11.01 0.62
C GLY A 484 14.24 12.49 0.63
N ASP A 485 15.46 12.92 0.96
CA ASP A 485 15.68 14.35 1.23
C ASP A 485 16.73 15.05 0.35
N THR A 486 17.41 14.31 -0.53
CA THR A 486 18.35 14.90 -1.49
C THR A 486 17.80 14.83 -2.93
N PRO A 487 17.54 15.97 -3.60
CA PRO A 487 17.30 16.00 -5.04
C PRO A 487 18.50 15.37 -5.78
N PRO A 488 18.32 14.80 -6.98
CA PRO A 488 19.44 14.27 -7.75
C PRO A 488 20.39 15.39 -8.19
N THR A 489 21.40 15.70 -7.38
CA THR A 489 22.54 16.53 -7.80
C THR A 489 23.50 15.64 -8.58
N GLY A 490 23.73 15.97 -9.86
CA GLY A 490 24.60 15.21 -10.78
C GLY A 490 26.10 15.23 -10.46
N GLY A 491 26.49 15.27 -9.19
CA GLY A 491 27.88 15.23 -8.74
C GLY A 491 28.32 13.82 -8.37
N ARG A 492 29.41 13.33 -8.98
CA ARG A 492 30.13 12.12 -8.55
C ARG A 492 30.39 12.18 -7.04
N ARG A 493 29.76 11.28 -6.27
CA ARG A 493 30.12 11.02 -4.85
C ARG A 493 31.51 10.38 -4.85
N ILE A 494 32.53 11.11 -4.41
CA ILE A 494 33.87 10.55 -4.14
C ILE A 494 33.76 9.74 -2.85
N ILE A 495 33.75 8.41 -2.96
CA ILE A 495 33.88 7.53 -1.81
C ILE A 495 35.33 7.65 -1.31
N ARG A 496 35.55 8.38 -0.22
CA ARG A 496 36.81 8.28 0.55
C ARG A 496 36.76 6.99 1.36
N GLY A 497 37.25 5.91 0.77
CA GLY A 497 37.56 4.70 1.51
C GLY A 497 38.77 4.93 2.41
N ALA A 498 38.57 4.78 3.72
CA ALA A 498 39.68 4.57 4.65
C ALA A 498 40.32 3.22 4.34
N VAL A 499 41.52 3.23 3.75
CA VAL A 499 42.37 2.05 3.64
C VAL A 499 43.65 2.33 4.40
N GLY A 500 43.82 1.64 5.52
CA GLY A 500 45.08 1.55 6.22
C GLY A 500 46.11 0.80 5.36
N GLY A 501 47.32 1.36 5.31
CA GLY A 501 48.61 0.72 5.05
C GLY A 501 48.72 -0.42 4.03
N GLY A 502 49.38 -0.15 2.91
CA GLY A 502 49.98 -1.21 2.09
C GLY A 502 50.37 -0.78 0.67
N ALA A 503 51.67 -0.53 0.48
CA ALA A 503 52.46 -0.52 -0.76
C ALA A 503 51.76 -0.22 -2.11
N GLY A 504 52.16 0.90 -2.71
CA GLY A 504 51.74 1.32 -4.05
C GLY A 504 52.28 0.46 -5.17
N ILE A 505 51.44 0.29 -6.20
CA ILE A 505 51.85 -0.03 -7.57
C ILE A 505 51.08 0.92 -8.48
N ILE A 506 51.81 1.88 -9.08
CA ILE A 506 51.29 2.77 -10.12
C ILE A 506 51.40 2.02 -11.44
N ILE A 507 50.28 1.80 -12.12
CA ILE A 507 50.27 1.41 -13.53
C ILE A 507 49.72 2.60 -14.32
N ASN A 508 50.60 3.28 -15.05
CA ASN A 508 50.26 4.34 -16.01
C ASN A 508 49.54 3.75 -17.22
N GLY A 509 48.53 4.46 -17.75
CA GLY A 509 47.87 4.06 -19.00
C GLY A 509 46.84 5.05 -19.56
N ALA A 510 47.36 6.02 -20.32
CA ALA A 510 46.77 6.67 -21.49
C ALA A 510 45.57 7.63 -21.36
N ALA A 511 45.83 8.85 -21.82
CA ALA A 511 44.93 9.96 -22.07
C ALA A 511 43.97 9.70 -23.25
N ILE A 512 42.79 10.33 -23.21
CA ILE A 512 42.04 10.69 -24.41
C ILE A 512 41.67 12.17 -24.34
N GLN A 513 42.13 12.88 -25.37
CA GLN A 513 41.95 14.29 -25.66
C GLN A 513 40.48 14.69 -25.81
N MET A 514 40.17 15.87 -25.27
CA MET A 514 39.11 16.74 -25.76
C MET A 514 39.41 17.19 -27.20
N ILE A 515 38.41 17.15 -28.06
CA ILE A 515 38.33 17.99 -29.26
C ILE A 515 37.03 18.79 -29.17
N GLN A 516 37.17 20.08 -29.49
CA GLN A 516 36.17 21.15 -29.44
C GLN A 516 34.94 20.91 -30.30
#